data_AF-A0AA42P202-F1
#
_entry.id   AF-A0AA42P202-F1
#
_cell.length_a   1.000
_cell.length_b   1.000
_cell.length_c   1.000
_cell.angle_alpha   90.00
_cell.angle_beta   90.00
_cell.angle_gamma   90.00
#
_symmetry.space_group_name_H-M   'P 1'
#
loop_
_entity.id
_entity.type
_entity.pdbx_description
1 polymer ?
#
loop_
_entity_poly.entity_id
_entity_poly.type
_entity_poly.pdbx_seq_one_letter_code
_entity_poly.pdbx_strand_id
1 'polypeptide(L)'
;MRAPVIAAIIGLAASSQGSAADAIIGQPRTVSLFQEASFQGESVEAFVLRIAYRISKETDRINAEVCAVIVNDNDRHIVDVRTSKRLTSCDVPKGDFITVHSHPRIATPEFSASDYETPGYLVHGRNVYFQDGPGTGRFIGRASKSRYVEHQKSGIVVDDRIKE
;
A
#
# COMPACT_ATOMS: atom_id res chain seq x y z
N MET A 1 -39.67 44.58 32.63
CA MET A 1 -38.94 43.47 33.25
C MET A 1 -38.50 42.53 32.14
N ARG A 2 -37.18 42.38 31.92
CA ARG A 2 -36.61 41.56 30.84
C ARG A 2 -36.13 40.24 31.47
N ALA A 3 -36.51 39.11 30.90
CA ALA A 3 -35.93 37.80 31.21
C ALA A 3 -35.28 37.25 29.93
N PRO A 4 -34.02 36.81 29.95
CA PRO A 4 -33.42 36.07 28.85
C PRO A 4 -33.69 34.57 29.03
N VAL A 5 -34.22 33.92 27.99
CA VAL A 5 -34.25 32.45 27.91
C VAL A 5 -33.02 32.01 27.11
N ILE A 6 -32.11 31.33 27.78
CA ILE A 6 -30.93 30.69 27.21
C ILE A 6 -31.40 29.41 26.52
N ALA A 7 -31.29 29.36 25.19
CA ALA A 7 -31.46 28.12 24.43
C ALA A 7 -30.08 27.53 24.15
N ALA A 8 -29.73 26.48 24.89
CA ALA A 8 -28.59 25.62 24.65
C ALA A 8 -29.03 24.43 23.79
N ILE A 9 -28.49 24.24 22.59
CA ILE A 9 -28.73 23.02 21.79
C ILE A 9 -27.47 22.58 21.04
N ILE A 10 -26.93 21.47 21.56
CA ILE A 10 -26.38 20.28 20.88
C ILE A 10 -25.09 20.48 20.05
N GLY A 11 -23.97 20.16 20.70
CA GLY A 11 -22.75 19.77 20.00
C GLY A 11 -22.95 18.43 19.28
N LEU A 12 -22.71 18.42 17.97
CA LEU A 12 -22.56 17.19 17.19
C LEU A 12 -21.28 16.47 17.67
N ALA A 13 -21.46 15.34 18.35
CA ALA A 13 -20.39 14.38 18.54
C ALA A 13 -20.07 13.77 17.16
N ALA A 14 -18.90 14.08 16.61
CA ALA A 14 -18.34 13.39 15.47
C ALA A 14 -17.99 11.96 15.91
N SER A 15 -18.84 10.99 15.55
CA SER A 15 -18.54 9.57 15.68
C SER A 15 -17.39 9.22 14.74
N SER A 16 -16.22 8.96 15.32
CA SER A 16 -15.07 8.37 14.66
C SER A 16 -15.44 6.96 14.19
N GLN A 17 -15.71 6.82 12.89
CA GLN A 17 -15.77 5.51 12.25
C GLN A 17 -14.34 4.96 12.21
N GLY A 18 -14.10 3.87 12.94
CA GLY A 18 -12.87 3.10 12.79
C GLY A 18 -12.79 2.61 11.33
N SER A 19 -11.73 3.01 10.63
CA SER A 19 -11.50 2.60 9.25
C SER A 19 -11.33 1.08 9.17
N ALA A 20 -11.84 0.49 8.09
CA ALA A 20 -11.68 -0.93 7.75
C ALA A 20 -10.21 -1.40 7.65
N ALA A 21 -9.24 -0.49 7.75
CA ALA A 21 -7.81 -0.78 7.83
C ALA A 21 -7.40 -1.53 9.13
N ASP A 22 -8.13 -1.36 10.23
CA ASP A 22 -7.76 -1.95 11.53
C ASP A 22 -8.13 -3.44 11.69
N ALA A 23 -8.91 -4.00 10.75
CA ALA A 23 -9.39 -5.39 10.85
C ALA A 23 -8.45 -6.43 10.22
N ILE A 24 -7.30 -6.05 9.66
CA ILE A 24 -6.29 -7.00 9.15
C ILE A 24 -5.20 -7.22 10.23
N ILE A 25 -5.62 -7.48 11.46
CA ILE A 25 -4.73 -7.80 12.58
C ILE A 25 -4.93 -9.27 12.97
N GLY A 26 -4.13 -10.12 12.35
CA GLY A 26 -4.06 -11.55 12.65
C GLY A 26 -3.01 -12.27 11.82
N GLN A 27 -1.74 -12.20 12.27
CA GLN A 27 -0.54 -12.95 11.79
C GLN A 27 0.20 -12.35 10.57
N PRO A 28 1.56 -12.43 10.45
CA PRO A 28 2.63 -12.92 11.34
C PRO A 28 3.72 -11.82 11.59
N ARG A 29 5.01 -12.18 11.74
CA ARG A 29 6.17 -11.31 12.13
C ARG A 29 6.54 -10.26 11.07
N THR A 30 5.58 -9.51 10.58
CA THR A 30 5.80 -8.45 9.61
C THR A 30 5.81 -7.09 10.27
N VAL A 31 6.70 -6.22 9.82
CA VAL A 31 6.77 -4.82 10.23
C VAL A 31 6.12 -3.97 9.15
N SER A 32 5.12 -3.14 9.50
CA SER A 32 4.61 -2.11 8.59
C SER A 32 5.69 -1.06 8.33
N LEU A 33 5.88 -0.73 7.07
CA LEU A 33 6.85 0.25 6.59
C LEU A 33 6.16 1.56 6.24
N PHE A 34 5.00 1.48 5.59
CA PHE A 34 4.13 2.62 5.32
C PHE A 34 2.75 2.17 4.85
N GLN A 35 1.77 3.06 5.00
CA GLN A 35 0.46 2.94 4.38
C GLN A 35 0.26 4.00 3.31
N GLU A 36 -0.52 3.68 2.30
CA GLU A 36 -0.89 4.61 1.25
C GLU A 36 -2.26 4.28 0.66
N ALA A 37 -3.00 5.32 0.27
CA ALA A 37 -4.26 5.19 -0.43
C ALA A 37 -4.16 5.77 -1.85
N SER A 38 -4.96 5.25 -2.76
CA SER A 38 -5.13 5.79 -4.10
C SER A 38 -5.94 7.08 -4.07
N PHE A 39 -5.85 7.83 -5.16
CA PHE A 39 -6.86 8.85 -5.46
C PHE A 39 -8.17 8.17 -5.86
N GLN A 40 -9.27 8.92 -5.77
CA GLN A 40 -10.56 8.44 -6.23
C GLN A 40 -10.51 8.18 -7.73
N GLY A 41 -10.92 6.99 -8.15
CA GLY A 41 -10.92 6.58 -9.57
C GLY A 41 -9.53 6.34 -10.17
N GLU A 42 -8.45 6.41 -9.39
CA GLU A 42 -7.12 5.97 -9.83
C GLU A 42 -7.15 4.46 -10.07
N SER A 43 -6.68 3.99 -11.23
CA SER A 43 -6.62 2.55 -11.50
C SER A 43 -5.56 1.88 -10.62
N VAL A 44 -5.73 0.58 -10.33
CA VAL A 44 -4.74 -0.21 -9.59
C VAL A 44 -3.34 -0.10 -10.21
N GLU A 45 -3.23 -0.21 -11.54
CA GLU A 45 -1.93 -0.14 -12.23
C GLU A 45 -1.26 1.24 -12.06
N ALA A 46 -2.04 2.34 -12.15
CA ALA A 46 -1.54 3.69 -11.92
C ALA A 46 -1.10 3.89 -10.47
N PHE A 47 -1.90 3.40 -9.52
CA PHE A 47 -1.60 3.44 -8.09
C PHE A 47 -0.30 2.70 -7.78
N VAL A 48 -0.14 1.47 -8.29
CA VAL A 48 1.08 0.67 -8.10
C VAL A 48 2.30 1.37 -8.69
N LEU A 49 2.21 1.91 -9.91
CA LEU A 49 3.31 2.65 -10.53
C LEU A 49 3.73 3.89 -9.73
N ARG A 50 2.79 4.52 -9.01
CA ARG A 50 3.04 5.67 -8.14
C ARG A 50 3.79 5.28 -6.87
N ILE A 51 3.35 4.22 -6.19
CA ILE A 51 3.97 3.76 -4.93
C ILE A 51 5.26 2.95 -5.15
N ALA A 52 5.48 2.40 -6.34
CA ALA A 52 6.62 1.53 -6.65
C ALA A 52 7.99 2.16 -6.34
N TYR A 53 8.13 3.49 -6.46
CA TYR A 53 9.38 4.17 -6.08
C TYR A 53 9.66 4.05 -4.58
N ARG A 54 8.63 4.23 -3.74
CA ARG A 54 8.76 4.10 -2.29
C ARG A 54 9.01 2.65 -1.90
N ILE A 55 8.29 1.70 -2.50
CA ILE A 55 8.53 0.25 -2.31
C ILE A 55 9.98 -0.11 -2.66
N SER A 56 10.48 0.30 -3.83
CA SER A 56 11.87 0.05 -4.23
C SER A 56 12.87 0.66 -3.26
N LYS A 57 12.64 1.89 -2.78
CA LYS A 57 13.51 2.55 -1.81
C LYS A 57 13.55 1.81 -0.48
N GLU A 58 12.39 1.35 0.02
CA GLU A 58 12.33 0.57 1.24
C GLU A 58 13.04 -0.78 1.08
N THR A 59 12.82 -1.46 -0.05
CA THR A 59 13.51 -2.72 -0.39
C THR A 59 15.02 -2.54 -0.39
N ASP A 60 15.53 -1.49 -1.06
CA ASP A 60 16.95 -1.16 -1.09
C ASP A 60 17.49 -0.81 0.33
N ARG A 61 16.69 -0.11 1.15
CA ARG A 61 17.07 0.29 2.52
C ARG A 61 17.17 -0.90 3.48
N ILE A 62 16.23 -1.84 3.41
CA ILE A 62 16.17 -2.98 4.33
C ILE A 62 16.92 -4.21 3.80
N ASN A 63 17.27 -4.20 2.51
CA ASN A 63 17.87 -5.32 1.79
C ASN A 63 17.10 -6.64 1.98
N ALA A 64 15.77 -6.56 1.86
CA ALA A 64 14.83 -7.65 2.04
C ALA A 64 13.57 -7.35 1.21
N GLU A 65 12.79 -8.39 0.91
CA GLU A 65 11.51 -8.27 0.24
C GLU A 65 10.52 -7.44 1.08
N VAL A 66 9.76 -6.64 0.34
CA VAL A 66 8.66 -5.84 0.84
C VAL A 66 7.40 -6.30 0.12
N CYS A 67 6.28 -6.36 0.82
CA CYS A 67 5.04 -6.89 0.31
C CYS A 67 3.83 -6.08 0.78
N ALA A 68 2.75 -6.15 0.05
CA ALA A 68 1.48 -5.53 0.38
C ALA A 68 0.33 -6.29 -0.28
N VAL A 69 -0.84 -6.15 0.34
CA VAL A 69 -2.12 -6.49 -0.28
C VAL A 69 -2.82 -5.18 -0.64
N ILE A 70 -3.41 -5.12 -1.83
CA ILE A 70 -4.24 -4.01 -2.26
C ILE A 70 -5.69 -4.33 -1.90
N VAL A 71 -6.28 -3.52 -1.04
CA VAL A 71 -7.69 -3.62 -0.63
C VAL A 71 -8.47 -2.48 -1.28
N ASN A 72 -9.67 -2.79 -1.78
CA ASN A 72 -10.58 -1.77 -2.31
C ASN A 72 -11.45 -1.23 -1.17
N ASP A 73 -11.49 0.10 -1.04
CA ASP A 73 -12.33 0.82 -0.08
C ASP A 73 -12.91 2.07 -0.76
N ASN A 74 -14.24 2.10 -0.92
CA ASN A 74 -15.00 3.28 -1.41
C ASN A 74 -14.34 4.00 -2.61
N ASP A 75 -14.15 3.28 -3.74
CA ASP A 75 -13.50 3.75 -4.98
C ASP A 75 -12.02 4.14 -4.86
N ARG A 76 -11.37 3.70 -3.79
CA ARG A 76 -9.93 3.81 -3.59
C ARG A 76 -9.29 2.45 -3.35
N HIS A 77 -8.00 2.40 -3.61
CA HIS A 77 -7.14 1.28 -3.32
C HIS A 77 -6.26 1.63 -2.13
N ILE A 78 -6.18 0.76 -1.12
CA ILE A 78 -5.39 0.98 0.08
C ILE A 78 -4.35 -0.13 0.17
N VAL A 79 -3.12 0.24 0.53
CA VAL A 79 -2.06 -0.70 0.87
C VAL A 79 -1.52 -0.42 2.27
N ASP A 80 -1.23 -1.50 2.98
CA ASP A 80 -0.26 -1.51 4.06
C ASP A 80 0.96 -2.30 3.60
N VAL A 81 2.05 -1.58 3.39
CA VAL A 81 3.31 -2.13 2.88
C VAL A 81 4.15 -2.61 4.05
N ARG A 82 4.51 -3.89 4.02
CA ARG A 82 5.10 -4.65 5.12
C ARG A 82 6.35 -5.40 4.69
N THR A 83 7.13 -5.88 5.66
CA THR A 83 8.26 -6.80 5.42
C THR A 83 8.37 -7.85 6.52
N SER A 84 8.71 -9.08 6.12
CA SER A 84 9.11 -10.18 7.01
C SER A 84 10.63 -10.25 7.25
N LYS A 85 11.40 -9.32 6.64
CA LYS A 85 12.88 -9.29 6.60
C LYS A 85 13.53 -10.53 5.96
N ARG A 86 12.85 -11.17 5.01
CA ARG A 86 13.42 -12.25 4.18
C ARG A 86 13.71 -11.75 2.78
N LEU A 87 14.61 -12.40 2.05
CA LEU A 87 15.05 -11.92 0.73
C LEU A 87 14.05 -12.17 -0.40
N THR A 88 13.29 -13.27 -0.31
CA THR A 88 12.45 -13.80 -1.41
C THR A 88 11.16 -14.45 -0.89
N SER A 89 10.69 -14.01 0.29
CA SER A 89 9.35 -14.36 0.73
C SER A 89 8.81 -13.31 1.69
N CYS A 90 7.54 -12.95 1.54
CA CYS A 90 6.84 -12.14 2.50
C CYS A 90 5.58 -12.81 2.98
N ASP A 91 5.29 -12.65 4.27
CA ASP A 91 4.09 -13.21 4.85
C ASP A 91 2.90 -12.25 4.63
N VAL A 92 2.24 -12.36 3.48
CA VAL A 92 0.97 -11.69 3.21
C VAL A 92 -0.19 -12.69 3.22
N PRO A 93 -1.40 -12.28 3.61
CA PRO A 93 -2.60 -13.10 3.45
C PRO A 93 -2.73 -13.57 2.00
N LYS A 94 -3.02 -14.87 1.83
CA LYS A 94 -3.43 -15.44 0.54
C LYS A 94 -4.96 -15.34 0.41
N GLY A 95 -5.46 -15.10 -0.79
CA GLY A 95 -6.90 -15.02 -1.08
C GLY A 95 -7.22 -14.15 -2.28
N ASP A 96 -8.47 -13.70 -2.38
CA ASP A 96 -8.99 -12.92 -3.50
C ASP A 96 -8.58 -11.43 -3.42
N PHE A 97 -7.28 -11.18 -3.40
CA PHE A 97 -6.71 -9.84 -3.39
C PHE A 97 -5.57 -9.71 -4.40
N ILE A 98 -5.28 -8.48 -4.80
CA ILE A 98 -4.12 -8.18 -5.63
C ILE A 98 -2.92 -7.95 -4.71
N THR A 99 -1.80 -8.60 -5.01
CA THR A 99 -0.57 -8.44 -4.23
C THR A 99 0.41 -7.51 -4.92
N VAL A 100 1.27 -6.87 -4.12
CA VAL A 100 2.47 -6.19 -4.60
C VAL A 100 3.63 -6.70 -3.77
N HIS A 101 4.69 -7.18 -4.39
CA HIS A 101 5.93 -7.49 -3.68
C HIS A 101 7.15 -6.91 -4.41
N SER A 102 8.30 -7.01 -3.78
CA SER A 102 9.56 -6.54 -4.33
C SER A 102 10.70 -7.50 -4.05
N HIS A 103 11.69 -7.50 -4.92
CA HIS A 103 12.92 -8.24 -4.69
C HIS A 103 14.09 -7.28 -4.48
N PRO A 104 14.96 -7.52 -3.48
CA PRO A 104 16.23 -6.82 -3.39
C PRO A 104 17.04 -7.11 -4.67
N ARG A 105 17.95 -6.20 -5.04
CA ARG A 105 18.71 -6.29 -6.31
C ARG A 105 19.53 -7.56 -6.49
N ILE A 106 19.86 -8.22 -5.38
CA ILE A 106 20.60 -9.48 -5.37
C ILE A 106 19.71 -10.69 -5.76
N ALA A 107 18.39 -10.55 -5.67
CA ALA A 107 17.44 -11.59 -6.04
C ALA A 107 16.99 -11.46 -7.51
N THR A 108 16.42 -12.54 -8.06
CA THR A 108 15.94 -12.59 -9.44
C THR A 108 14.80 -11.58 -9.70
N PRO A 109 14.70 -10.97 -10.89
CA PRO A 109 13.56 -10.14 -11.29
C PRO A 109 12.31 -10.93 -11.70
N GLU A 110 12.26 -12.23 -11.38
CA GLU A 110 11.18 -13.13 -11.81
C GLU A 110 10.20 -13.41 -10.68
N PHE A 111 8.95 -13.68 -11.06
CA PHE A 111 7.93 -14.20 -10.16
C PHE A 111 8.26 -15.64 -9.77
N SER A 112 8.12 -15.94 -8.48
CA SER A 112 8.15 -17.31 -7.95
C SER A 112 6.90 -18.09 -8.35
N ALA A 113 6.94 -19.42 -8.20
CA ALA A 113 5.76 -20.26 -8.44
C ALA A 113 4.56 -19.87 -7.55
N SER A 114 4.81 -19.44 -6.31
CA SER A 114 3.77 -19.00 -5.39
C SER A 114 3.17 -17.64 -5.74
N ASP A 115 3.91 -16.77 -6.44
CA ASP A 115 3.38 -15.47 -6.85
C ASP A 115 2.24 -15.63 -7.86
N TYR A 116 2.25 -16.71 -8.65
CA TYR A 116 1.20 -17.02 -9.60
C TYR A 116 -0.11 -17.53 -8.98
N GLU A 117 -0.17 -17.72 -7.65
CA GLU A 117 -1.41 -18.14 -6.96
C GLU A 117 -2.47 -17.04 -6.91
N THR A 118 -2.07 -15.77 -7.04
CA THR A 118 -2.95 -14.59 -7.04
C THR A 118 -2.44 -13.55 -8.03
N PRO A 119 -3.28 -12.75 -8.70
CA PRO A 119 -2.80 -11.66 -9.53
C PRO A 119 -1.96 -10.68 -8.72
N GLY A 120 -0.90 -10.13 -9.31
CA GLY A 120 -0.02 -9.27 -8.55
C GLY A 120 1.09 -8.59 -9.34
N TYR A 121 1.78 -7.71 -8.62
CA TYR A 121 2.84 -6.88 -9.16
C TYR A 121 4.18 -7.18 -8.49
N LEU A 122 5.23 -7.19 -9.29
CA LEU A 122 6.61 -7.28 -8.82
C LEU A 122 7.35 -5.97 -9.10
N VAL A 123 7.94 -5.41 -8.06
CA VAL A 123 8.88 -4.28 -8.15
C VAL A 123 10.30 -4.82 -8.02
N HIS A 124 11.08 -4.75 -9.10
CA HIS A 124 12.50 -5.12 -9.08
C HIS A 124 13.37 -3.94 -9.52
N GLY A 125 14.12 -3.38 -8.57
CA GLY A 125 14.78 -2.09 -8.74
C GLY A 125 13.75 -1.04 -9.14
N ARG A 126 13.87 -0.46 -10.34
CA ARG A 126 12.90 0.52 -10.85
C ARG A 126 11.86 -0.07 -11.79
N ASN A 127 11.95 -1.34 -12.16
CA ASN A 127 11.00 -1.93 -13.10
C ASN A 127 9.80 -2.49 -12.33
N VAL A 128 8.62 -2.35 -12.92
CA VAL A 128 7.39 -2.90 -12.39
C VAL A 128 6.79 -3.85 -13.40
N TYR A 129 6.41 -5.02 -12.92
CA TYR A 129 5.81 -6.09 -13.71
C TYR A 129 4.45 -6.45 -13.12
N PHE A 130 3.58 -7.00 -13.96
CA PHE A 130 2.28 -7.55 -13.57
C PHE A 130 2.17 -8.99 -14.06
N GLN A 131 1.52 -9.84 -13.28
CA GLN A 131 1.08 -11.17 -13.69
C GLN A 131 -0.34 -11.45 -13.17
N ASP A 132 -1.03 -12.33 -13.90
CA ASP A 132 -2.34 -12.92 -13.60
C ASP A 132 -2.28 -14.42 -13.95
N GLY A 133 -1.38 -15.13 -13.27
CA GLY A 133 -1.11 -16.55 -13.47
C GLY A 133 0.15 -16.87 -14.30
N PRO A 134 0.57 -18.14 -14.36
CA PRO A 134 1.81 -18.54 -15.00
C PRO A 134 1.89 -18.11 -16.48
N GLY A 135 3.03 -17.55 -16.90
CA GLY A 135 3.28 -17.13 -18.29
C GLY A 135 2.66 -15.78 -18.69
N THR A 136 1.98 -15.08 -17.77
CA THR A 136 1.33 -13.78 -18.06
C THR A 136 2.18 -12.56 -17.67
N GLY A 137 3.38 -12.79 -17.13
CA GLY A 137 4.28 -11.75 -16.67
C GLY A 137 4.60 -10.72 -17.75
N ARG A 138 4.24 -9.46 -17.52
CA ARG A 138 4.48 -8.34 -18.43
C ARG A 138 5.05 -7.13 -17.71
N PHE A 139 5.92 -6.40 -18.39
CA PHE A 139 6.40 -5.11 -17.92
C PHE A 139 5.31 -4.05 -18.06
N ILE A 140 5.06 -3.27 -17.01
CA ILE A 140 4.01 -2.23 -16.99
C ILE A 140 4.57 -0.81 -16.88
N GLY A 141 5.83 -0.67 -16.47
CA GLY A 141 6.47 0.64 -16.40
C GLY A 141 7.61 0.71 -15.40
N ARG A 142 8.11 1.93 -15.18
CA ARG A 142 9.16 2.21 -14.21
C ARG A 142 8.66 3.05 -13.05
N ALA A 143 9.08 2.66 -11.85
CA ALA A 143 9.04 3.47 -10.67
C ALA A 143 9.76 4.81 -10.92
N SER A 144 9.10 5.92 -10.64
CA SER A 144 9.67 7.26 -10.80
C SER A 144 9.50 8.08 -9.53
N LYS A 145 10.61 8.70 -9.08
CA LYS A 145 10.57 9.69 -8.00
C LYS A 145 9.67 10.87 -8.35
N SER A 146 9.58 11.29 -9.61
CA SER A 146 8.70 12.41 -10.00
C SER A 146 7.23 12.04 -9.83
N ARG A 147 6.83 10.84 -10.27
CA ARG A 147 5.48 10.30 -10.04
C ARG A 147 5.14 10.18 -8.56
N TYR A 148 6.13 9.96 -7.70
CA TYR A 148 5.90 9.97 -6.25
C TYR A 148 5.83 11.41 -5.67
N VAL A 149 6.81 12.26 -5.98
CA VAL A 149 6.99 13.60 -5.36
C VAL A 149 6.01 14.65 -5.88
N GLU A 150 5.70 14.65 -7.18
CA GLU A 150 4.69 15.55 -7.75
C GLU A 150 3.32 15.28 -7.12
N HIS A 151 3.07 14.03 -6.72
CA HIS A 151 1.81 13.59 -6.14
C HIS A 151 1.74 13.79 -4.61
N GLN A 152 2.88 13.88 -3.92
CA GLN A 152 2.89 14.36 -2.52
C GLN A 152 2.64 15.86 -2.41
N LYS A 153 3.00 16.65 -3.44
CA LYS A 153 2.77 18.11 -3.46
C LYS A 153 1.32 18.50 -3.74
N SER A 154 0.49 17.61 -4.29
CA SER A 154 -0.93 17.85 -4.56
C SER A 154 -1.86 17.60 -3.35
N GLY A 155 -1.32 17.29 -2.17
CA GLY A 155 -2.04 17.49 -0.91
C GLY A 155 -2.74 16.26 -0.30
N ILE A 156 -2.06 15.12 -0.19
CA ILE A 156 -2.41 14.11 0.83
C ILE A 156 -1.22 13.96 1.77
N VAL A 157 -1.26 14.69 2.88
CA VAL A 157 -0.39 14.47 4.03
C VAL A 157 -0.87 13.18 4.69
N VAL A 158 -0.10 12.10 4.54
CA VAL A 158 -0.25 10.94 5.43
C VAL A 158 0.44 11.33 6.73
N ASP A 159 -0.32 11.36 7.81
CA ASP A 159 0.11 11.83 9.14
C ASP A 159 1.42 11.14 9.58
N ASP A 160 2.48 11.91 9.77
CA ASP A 160 3.82 11.46 10.22
C ASP A 160 3.87 11.13 11.73
N ARG A 161 2.74 10.85 12.38
CA ARG A 161 2.68 10.54 13.81
C ARG A 161 2.35 9.08 14.09
N ILE A 162 3.35 8.21 13.91
CA ILE A 162 3.60 7.13 14.87
C ILE A 162 5.12 7.09 15.12
N LYS A 163 5.56 7.93 16.05
CA LYS A 163 6.74 7.68 16.88
C LYS A 163 6.21 7.48 18.29
N GLU A 164 6.29 6.25 18.78
CA GLU A 164 6.42 5.97 20.21
C GLU A 164 7.84 5.47 20.47
#